data_AF-A0A7X0G6X8-F1
#
_entry.id   AF-A0A7X0G6X8-F1
#
_cell.length_a   1.000
_cell.length_b   1.000
_cell.length_c   1.000
_cell.angle_alpha   90.00
_cell.angle_beta   90.00
_cell.angle_gamma   90.00
#
_symmetry.space_group_name_H-M   'P 1'
#
loop_
_entity.id
_entity.type
_entity.pdbx_description
1 polymer ?
#
loop_
_entity_poly.entity_id
_entity_poly.type
_entity_poly.pdbx_seq_one_letter_code
_entity_poly.pdbx_strand_id
1 'polypeptide(L)'
;MGLHSHPVIAPAHPPRGVPRATLQATPVAERSPAALLRVLEAVHSERLTALRALVAVFADFPEYSAALIPVGGYPALSVARISVGVSRLIGVAYSGSRGEWWYAGVRRDGGDAFWLASVREPRRAAHEIIAELEGR
;
A
#
# COMPACT_ATOMS: atom_id res chain seq x y z
N MET A 1 4.45 -60.19 -32.79
CA MET A 1 4.50 -58.82 -32.24
C MET A 1 3.09 -58.44 -31.86
N GLY A 2 2.71 -58.62 -30.60
CA GLY A 2 1.37 -58.31 -30.10
C GLY A 2 1.32 -56.89 -29.55
N LEU A 3 0.44 -56.06 -30.11
CA LEU A 3 0.17 -54.72 -29.59
C LEU A 3 -0.52 -54.83 -28.23
N HIS A 4 0.11 -54.25 -27.22
CA HIS A 4 -0.44 -54.11 -25.88
C HIS A 4 -1.62 -53.12 -25.91
N SER A 5 -2.83 -53.62 -25.66
CA SER A 5 -4.00 -52.79 -25.36
C SER A 5 -3.90 -52.30 -23.91
N HIS A 6 -3.78 -50.99 -23.71
CA HIS A 6 -3.89 -50.36 -22.39
C HIS A 6 -5.34 -50.49 -21.86
N PRO A 7 -5.54 -50.73 -20.54
CA PRO A 7 -6.87 -50.68 -19.95
C PRO A 7 -7.35 -49.22 -19.86
N VAL A 8 -8.58 -48.99 -20.34
CA VAL A 8 -9.32 -47.74 -20.15
C VAL A 8 -9.68 -47.62 -18.66
N ILE A 9 -9.11 -46.63 -17.99
CA ILE A 9 -9.51 -46.25 -16.62
C ILE A 9 -10.89 -45.61 -16.72
N ALA A 10 -11.92 -46.28 -16.20
CA ALA A 10 -13.24 -45.69 -16.04
C ALA A 10 -13.17 -44.47 -15.11
N PRO A 11 -13.93 -43.38 -15.37
CA PRO A 11 -13.94 -42.23 -14.48
C PRO A 11 -14.50 -42.66 -13.11
N ALA A 12 -13.68 -42.47 -12.08
CA ALA A 12 -14.05 -42.72 -10.70
C ALA A 12 -15.34 -41.94 -10.37
N HIS A 13 -16.37 -42.66 -9.93
CA HIS A 13 -17.56 -42.06 -9.32
C HIS A 13 -17.10 -41.21 -8.13
N PRO A 14 -17.51 -39.93 -8.01
CA PRO A 14 -17.16 -39.14 -6.85
C PRO A 14 -17.80 -39.76 -5.60
N PRO A 15 -17.07 -39.86 -4.47
CA PRO A 15 -17.66 -40.36 -3.23
C PRO A 15 -18.82 -39.45 -2.83
N ARG A 16 -20.03 -40.03 -2.77
CA ARG A 16 -21.19 -39.39 -2.15
C ARG A 16 -20.90 -39.24 -0.66
N GLY A 17 -20.83 -38.00 -0.19
CA GLY A 17 -20.85 -37.71 1.25
C GLY A 17 -19.68 -36.90 1.80
N VAL A 18 -19.08 -35.98 1.03
CA VAL A 18 -18.36 -34.88 1.67
C VAL A 18 -19.41 -33.94 2.26
N PRO A 19 -19.50 -33.75 3.59
CA PRO A 19 -20.28 -32.64 4.10
C PRO A 19 -19.72 -31.39 3.43
N ARG A 20 -20.59 -30.70 2.70
CA ARG A 20 -20.31 -29.41 2.09
C ARG A 20 -19.92 -28.54 3.28
N ALA A 21 -18.63 -28.39 3.53
CA ALA A 21 -18.14 -27.35 4.40
C ALA A 21 -18.68 -26.09 3.75
N THR A 22 -19.76 -25.57 4.33
CA THR A 22 -20.20 -24.23 4.06
C THR A 22 -18.94 -23.43 4.35
N LEU A 23 -18.24 -23.01 3.31
CA LEU A 23 -17.47 -21.79 3.35
C LEU A 23 -18.50 -20.75 3.76
N GLN A 24 -18.74 -20.66 5.07
CA GLN A 24 -19.27 -19.47 5.65
C GLN A 24 -18.28 -18.43 5.17
N ALA A 25 -18.72 -17.65 4.19
CA ALA A 25 -18.11 -16.37 3.93
C ALA A 25 -18.09 -15.72 5.30
N THR A 26 -16.94 -15.76 5.97
CA THR A 26 -16.68 -14.90 7.09
C THR A 26 -17.10 -13.55 6.57
N PRO A 27 -18.09 -12.86 7.18
CA PRO A 27 -18.42 -11.53 6.73
C PRO A 27 -17.08 -10.83 6.67
N VAL A 28 -16.72 -10.32 5.49
CA VAL A 28 -15.50 -9.53 5.32
C VAL A 28 -15.73 -8.37 6.25
N ALA A 29 -15.29 -8.54 7.50
CA ALA A 29 -15.46 -7.57 8.55
C ALA A 29 -14.89 -6.33 7.94
N GLU A 30 -15.75 -5.35 7.71
CA GLU A 30 -15.47 -4.11 7.03
C GLU A 30 -14.18 -3.59 7.67
N ARG A 31 -13.03 -3.83 7.01
CA ARG A 31 -11.74 -3.63 7.66
C ARG A 31 -11.55 -2.13 7.68
N SER A 32 -11.97 -1.51 8.78
CA SER A 32 -11.81 -0.07 8.93
C SER A 32 -10.35 0.29 8.66
N PRO A 33 -10.07 1.36 7.90
CA PRO A 33 -8.69 1.79 7.62
C PRO A 33 -7.85 1.89 8.90
N ALA A 34 -8.47 2.33 10.00
CA ALA A 34 -7.86 2.37 11.33
C ALA A 34 -7.45 0.99 11.87
N ALA A 35 -8.29 -0.05 11.72
CA ALA A 35 -7.94 -1.40 12.13
C ALA A 35 -6.79 -1.98 11.30
N LEU A 36 -6.75 -1.70 9.99
CA LEU A 36 -5.66 -2.13 9.13
C LEU A 36 -4.35 -1.41 9.48
N LEU A 37 -4.39 -0.11 9.76
CA LEU A 37 -3.22 0.64 10.21
C LEU A 37 -2.63 0.11 11.52
N ARG A 38 -3.45 -0.35 12.48
CA ARG A 38 -2.94 -1.01 13.71
C ARG A 38 -2.19 -2.31 13.42
N VAL A 39 -2.67 -3.10 12.45
CA VAL A 39 -1.95 -4.31 12.00
C VAL A 39 -0.63 -3.92 11.33
N LEU A 40 -0.65 -2.90 10.47
CA LEU A 40 0.55 -2.40 9.79
C LEU A 40 1.57 -1.83 10.77
N GLU A 41 1.15 -1.26 11.90
CA GLU A 41 2.05 -0.75 12.94
C GLU A 41 2.97 -1.83 13.50
N ALA A 42 2.50 -3.08 13.62
CA ALA A 42 3.31 -4.19 14.11
C ALA A 42 4.41 -4.65 13.13
N VAL A 43 4.20 -4.44 11.82
CA VAL A 43 5.10 -4.95 10.75
C VAL A 43 5.89 -3.84 10.04
N HIS A 44 5.43 -2.60 10.14
CA HIS A 44 5.95 -1.44 9.43
C HIS A 44 6.12 -0.23 10.36
N SER A 45 6.41 -0.45 11.64
CA SER A 45 6.56 0.60 12.66
C SER A 45 7.50 1.74 12.21
N GLU A 46 8.64 1.44 11.60
CA GLU A 46 9.58 2.45 11.09
C GLU A 46 8.96 3.31 9.98
N ARG A 47 8.31 2.69 8.99
CA ARG A 47 7.66 3.40 7.87
C ARG A 47 6.51 4.25 8.36
N LEU A 48 5.70 3.71 9.28
CA LEU A 48 4.57 4.41 9.86
C LEU A 48 5.04 5.60 10.71
N THR A 49 6.14 5.45 11.45
CA THR A 49 6.76 6.54 12.22
C THR A 49 7.21 7.67 11.30
N ALA A 50 7.89 7.36 10.20
CA ALA A 50 8.27 8.35 9.19
C ALA A 50 7.05 9.07 8.60
N LEU A 51 6.03 8.32 8.15
CA LEU A 51 4.82 8.93 7.60
C LEU A 51 4.07 9.79 8.63
N ARG A 52 4.01 9.39 9.90
CA ARG A 52 3.45 10.21 10.99
C ARG A 52 4.25 11.50 11.20
N ALA A 53 5.58 11.46 11.11
CA ALA A 53 6.41 12.67 11.18
C ALA A 53 6.09 13.63 10.01
N LEU A 54 5.86 13.09 8.81
CA LEU A 54 5.43 13.89 7.66
C LEU A 54 4.01 14.46 7.84
N VAL A 55 3.06 13.71 8.39
CA VAL A 55 1.72 14.22 8.76
C VAL A 55 1.82 15.40 9.73
N ALA A 56 2.69 15.31 10.74
CA ALA A 56 2.90 16.37 11.70
C ALA A 56 3.41 17.66 11.04
N VAL A 57 4.25 17.56 10.01
CA VAL A 57 4.68 18.72 9.21
C VAL A 57 3.51 19.33 8.45
N PHE A 58 2.65 18.52 7.84
CA PHE A 58 1.48 19.02 7.09
C PHE A 58 0.44 19.73 7.96
N ALA A 59 0.47 19.56 9.28
CA ALA A 59 -0.37 20.34 10.19
C ALA A 59 -0.05 21.85 10.15
N ASP A 60 1.16 22.23 9.70
CA ASP A 60 1.56 23.64 9.51
C ASP A 60 1.02 24.25 8.19
N PHE A 61 0.39 23.45 7.30
CA PHE A 61 -0.02 23.86 5.95
C PHE A 61 -1.54 23.66 5.74
N PRO A 62 -2.38 24.61 6.16
CA PRO A 62 -3.84 24.44 6.23
C PRO A 62 -4.52 24.30 4.85
N GLU A 63 -3.84 24.65 3.76
CA GLU A 63 -4.33 24.48 2.39
C GLU A 63 -4.26 23.03 1.91
N TYR A 64 -3.63 22.15 2.69
CA TYR A 64 -3.36 20.76 2.36
C TYR A 64 -4.01 19.83 3.39
N SER A 65 -4.53 18.72 2.90
CA SER A 65 -5.01 17.60 3.71
C SER A 65 -4.05 16.43 3.56
N ALA A 66 -3.67 15.81 4.68
CA ALA A 66 -2.75 14.69 4.73
C ALA A 66 -3.38 13.55 5.53
N ALA A 67 -3.59 12.39 4.89
CA ALA A 67 -4.26 11.25 5.49
C ALA A 67 -3.46 9.96 5.30
N LEU A 68 -3.17 9.27 6.42
CA LEU A 68 -2.58 7.94 6.38
C LEU A 68 -3.59 6.93 5.85
N ILE A 69 -3.20 6.19 4.83
CA ILE A 69 -4.04 5.17 4.20
C ILE A 69 -3.24 3.88 3.93
N PRO A 70 -3.90 2.72 3.95
CA PRO A 70 -3.31 1.48 3.48
C PRO A 70 -3.39 1.36 1.95
N VAL A 71 -2.28 1.04 1.29
CA VAL A 71 -2.20 0.78 -0.16
C VAL A 71 -1.49 -0.54 -0.38
N GLY A 72 -2.19 -1.54 -0.92
CA GLY A 72 -1.60 -2.85 -1.24
C GLY A 72 -0.94 -3.57 -0.05
N GLY A 73 -1.40 -3.31 1.17
CA GLY A 73 -0.80 -3.86 2.39
C GLY A 73 0.37 -3.05 2.95
N TYR A 74 0.63 -1.84 2.43
CA TYR A 74 1.65 -0.93 2.93
C TYR A 74 1.03 0.38 3.44
N PRO A 75 1.60 1.00 4.50
CA PRO A 75 1.17 2.34 4.89
C PRO A 75 1.68 3.36 3.86
N ALA A 76 0.80 4.28 3.47
CA ALA A 76 1.10 5.41 2.61
C ALA A 76 0.42 6.67 3.17
N LEU A 77 0.86 7.83 2.71
CA LEU A 77 0.26 9.12 3.00
C LEU A 77 -0.37 9.68 1.71
N SER A 78 -1.67 9.92 1.74
CA SER A 78 -2.36 10.69 0.70
C SER A 78 -2.33 12.16 1.09
N VAL A 79 -1.70 13.00 0.27
CA VAL A 79 -1.65 14.45 0.44
C VAL A 79 -2.42 15.10 -0.69
N ALA A 80 -3.35 16.00 -0.38
CA ALA A 80 -4.14 16.70 -1.37
C ALA A 80 -4.23 18.19 -1.07
N ARG A 81 -4.18 19.03 -2.11
CA ARG A 81 -4.50 20.45 -1.98
C ARG A 81 -6.02 20.62 -1.96
N ILE A 82 -6.56 21.22 -0.90
CA ILE A 82 -8.00 21.29 -0.63
C ILE A 82 -8.76 22.00 -1.75
N SER A 83 -8.20 23.07 -2.31
CA SER A 83 -8.87 23.89 -3.33
C SER A 83 -8.97 23.26 -4.72
N VAL A 84 -8.10 22.29 -5.04
CA VAL A 84 -7.95 21.79 -6.43
C VAL A 84 -8.32 20.30 -6.54
N GLY A 85 -8.41 19.58 -5.42
CA GLY A 85 -8.76 18.16 -5.39
C GLY A 85 -7.71 17.24 -6.01
N VAL A 86 -6.52 17.75 -6.35
CA VAL A 86 -5.39 16.94 -6.82
C VAL A 86 -4.67 16.37 -5.61
N SER A 87 -4.48 15.05 -5.61
CA SER A 87 -3.76 14.32 -4.56
C SER A 87 -2.49 13.64 -5.07
N ARG A 88 -1.64 13.32 -4.11
CA ARG A 88 -0.42 12.54 -4.26
C ARG A 88 -0.32 11.48 -3.19
N LEU A 89 0.19 10.31 -3.60
CA LEU A 89 0.46 9.19 -2.73
C LEU A 89 1.94 9.13 -2.44
N ILE A 90 2.28 9.16 -1.15
CA ILE A 90 3.64 9.17 -0.64
C ILE A 90 3.85 7.90 0.20
N GLY A 91 4.83 7.10 -0.19
CA GLY A 91 5.30 5.94 0.55
C GLY A 91 6.66 6.19 1.19
N VAL A 92 7.17 5.15 1.83
CA VAL A 92 8.54 5.09 2.36
C VAL A 92 9.22 3.85 1.80
N ALA A 93 10.40 4.03 1.21
CA ALA A 93 11.17 2.95 0.60
C ALA A 93 12.65 3.07 0.96
N TYR A 94 13.33 1.93 1.10
CA TYR A 94 14.76 1.90 1.34
C TYR A 94 15.48 2.07 0.01
N SER A 95 16.37 3.05 -0.08
CA SER A 95 17.17 3.29 -1.27
C SER A 95 18.52 2.59 -1.11
N GLY A 96 18.72 1.48 -1.85
CA GLY A 96 19.96 0.70 -1.77
C GLY A 96 21.22 1.49 -2.16
N SER A 97 21.10 2.40 -3.13
CA SER A 97 22.20 3.26 -3.56
C SER A 97 22.52 4.39 -2.57
N ARG A 98 21.58 4.76 -1.71
CA ARG A 98 21.74 5.83 -0.71
C ARG A 98 21.95 5.30 0.71
N GLY A 99 21.71 3.99 0.93
CA GLY A 99 21.92 3.33 2.21
C GLY A 99 20.97 3.79 3.32
N GLU A 100 19.80 4.33 2.98
CA GLU A 100 18.84 4.84 3.97
C GLU A 100 17.39 4.80 3.47
N TRP A 101 16.45 5.05 4.37
CA TRP A 101 15.04 5.18 4.07
C TRP A 101 14.69 6.57 3.52
N TRP A 102 13.84 6.61 2.49
CA TRP A 102 13.42 7.83 1.80
C TRP A 102 11.89 7.89 1.69
N TYR A 103 11.36 9.11 1.70
CA TYR A 103 10.02 9.35 1.18
C TYR A 103 10.05 9.25 -0.34
N ALA A 104 9.08 8.54 -0.90
CA ALA A 104 8.95 8.35 -2.34
C ALA A 104 7.51 8.57 -2.78
N GLY A 105 7.32 9.26 -3.89
CA GLY A 105 6.02 9.40 -4.54
C GLY A 105 5.84 8.42 -5.69
N VAL A 106 4.60 8.17 -6.08
CA VAL A 106 4.26 7.44 -7.31
C VAL A 106 3.68 8.44 -8.31
N ARG A 107 4.21 8.43 -9.54
CA ARG A 107 3.66 9.29 -10.60
C ARG A 107 2.24 8.86 -10.96
N ARG A 108 1.42 9.83 -11.37
CA ARG A 108 -0.02 9.66 -11.62
C ARG A 108 -0.33 8.68 -12.77
N ASP A 109 0.62 8.48 -13.68
CA ASP A 109 0.58 7.53 -14.78
C ASP A 109 0.95 6.08 -14.36
N GLY A 110 1.21 5.86 -13.07
CA GLY A 110 1.71 4.57 -12.58
C GLY A 110 3.17 4.30 -12.97
N GLY A 111 3.90 5.32 -13.43
CA GLY A 111 5.31 5.25 -13.76
C GLY A 111 6.22 5.08 -12.53
N ASP A 112 7.52 5.20 -12.75
CA ASP A 112 8.54 4.98 -11.74
C ASP A 112 8.32 5.81 -10.47
N ALA A 113 8.65 5.21 -9.32
CA ALA A 113 8.71 5.93 -8.06
C ALA A 113 9.80 7.01 -8.14
N PHE A 114 9.48 8.21 -7.66
CA PHE A 114 10.45 9.29 -7.55
C PHE A 114 10.80 9.54 -6.09
N TRP A 115 12.08 9.84 -5.86
CA TRP A 115 12.62 10.06 -4.53
C TRP A 115 12.47 11.53 -4.14
N LEU A 116 11.89 11.78 -2.96
CA LEU A 116 11.65 13.13 -2.45
C LEU A 116 12.80 13.59 -1.56
N ALA A 117 12.90 12.99 -0.37
CA ALA A 117 13.93 13.30 0.62
C ALA A 117 14.16 12.10 1.55
N SER A 118 15.28 12.13 2.29
CA SER A 118 15.51 11.19 3.39
C SER A 118 14.38 11.28 4.41
N VAL A 119 14.03 10.17 5.06
CA VAL A 119 13.02 10.17 6.14
C VAL A 119 13.41 11.05 7.33
N ARG A 120 14.72 11.37 7.44
CA ARG A 120 15.29 12.28 8.43
C ARG A 120 14.96 13.75 8.16
N GLU A 121 14.48 14.08 6.96
CA GLU A 121 14.17 15.45 6.52
C GLU A 121 12.68 15.60 6.13
N PRO A 122 11.72 15.37 7.05
CA PRO A 122 10.28 15.39 6.71
C PRO A 122 9.81 16.76 6.19
N ARG A 123 10.39 17.87 6.69
CA ARG A 123 10.06 19.22 6.21
C ARG A 123 10.50 19.46 4.76
N ARG A 124 11.66 18.92 4.37
CA ARG A 124 12.13 18.97 2.99
C ARG A 124 11.19 18.17 2.08
N ALA A 125 10.81 16.95 2.49
CA ALA A 125 9.86 16.13 1.74
C ALA A 125 8.51 16.85 1.53
N ALA A 126 7.99 17.51 2.58
CA ALA A 126 6.74 18.28 2.48
C ALA A 126 6.84 19.41 1.43
N HIS A 127 7.95 20.16 1.39
CA HIS A 127 8.14 21.20 0.39
C HIS A 127 8.18 20.65 -1.04
N GLU A 128 8.85 19.52 -1.28
CA GLU A 128 8.88 18.86 -2.60
C GLU A 128 7.47 18.42 -3.03
N ILE A 129 6.69 17.84 -2.11
CA ILE A 129 5.29 17.43 -2.36
C ILE A 129 4.42 18.66 -2.68
N ILE A 130 4.60 19.75 -1.94
CA ILE A 130 3.88 21.01 -2.15
C ILE A 130 4.22 21.58 -3.52
N ALA A 131 5.50 21.67 -3.88
CA ALA A 131 5.96 22.16 -5.18
C ALA A 131 5.31 21.35 -6.32
N GLU A 132 5.30 20.02 -6.19
CA GLU A 132 4.69 19.16 -7.19
C GLU A 132 3.16 19.35 -7.29
N LEU A 133 2.47 19.48 -6.15
CA LEU A 133 1.03 19.76 -6.11
C LEU A 133 0.68 21.15 -6.65
N GLU A 134 1.64 22.08 -6.64
CA GLU A 134 1.54 23.40 -7.27
C GLU A 134 1.92 23.39 -8.77
N GLY A 135 2.44 22.27 -9.28
CA GLY A 135 2.89 22.13 -10.67
C GLY A 135 4.24 22.79 -10.94
N ARG A 136 5.11 22.89 -9.94
CA ARG A 136 6.47 23.44 -10.02
C ARG A 136 7.52 22.35 -10.09
#